data_AF-A0A2N2BU84-F1
#
_entry.id   AF-A0A2N2BU84-F1
#
_cell.length_a   1.000
_cell.length_b   1.000
_cell.length_c   1.000
_cell.angle_alpha   90.00
_cell.angle_beta   90.00
_cell.angle_gamma   90.00
#
_symmetry.space_group_name_H-M   'P 1'
#
loop_
_entity.id
_entity.type
_entity.pdbx_description
1 polymer ?
#
loop_
_entity_poly.entity_id
_entity_poly.type
_entity_poly.pdbx_seq_one_letter_code
_entity_poly.pdbx_strand_id
1 'polypeptide(L)'
;MKKSIFKSVTGRLLILLLILSMIFSTGVFAAVESENAATDPTVDTQAIDTIGVQYRGHVQNKGDVPLPVGAFVTGPAELGSRGEGLRLEGIRIELTGDVPAGAGISYAVHVQNEGWMDPEENGAFAGTTDRSLRIEAIKINLTGLDDYVVCYRGHVQNKGDIPVVDNSWGWVKDGAILGSTGEGLRMESIQIKILPKTYFTGLGDSIAYGMSATPGFGYVDLFYDNVISMKGNEALTLANLGVPGYTSSQLLAQLQSDPTTIADLSKAQVVTVSVGGNNILAPVIAGLAVAFQLDPASPTFPVDLATALAQPGAQDIITAALPEIQTNIAAGATQFATDWPQIVATLQTLAPQATIYVNTVYNPINPQDPLYAVFDPAIQAINTAIKTPGTGYLVADVYTAFNDYQGSETLVNFNWYTGNLDPHPTTAGHELIFQCQKNAVFY
;
A
#
# COMPACT_ATOMS: atom_id res chain seq x y z
N MET A 1 -26.82 -21.53 -53.02
CA MET A 1 -27.03 -20.35 -52.15
C MET A 1 -26.68 -20.72 -50.71
N LYS A 2 -25.44 -20.44 -50.28
CA LYS A 2 -25.04 -20.51 -48.86
C LYS A 2 -24.99 -19.06 -48.36
N LYS A 3 -25.96 -18.67 -47.54
CA LYS A 3 -25.94 -17.35 -46.86
C LYS A 3 -24.83 -17.38 -45.82
N SER A 4 -23.84 -16.52 -46.03
CA SER A 4 -22.73 -16.20 -45.15
C SER A 4 -23.21 -15.86 -43.73
N ILE A 5 -22.61 -16.51 -42.72
CA ILE A 5 -22.80 -16.26 -41.28
C ILE A 5 -21.76 -15.22 -40.81
N PHE A 6 -21.55 -14.15 -41.57
CA PHE A 6 -20.88 -12.94 -41.04
C PHE A 6 -21.96 -12.03 -40.47
N LYS A 7 -22.47 -12.36 -39.27
CA LYS A 7 -23.21 -11.41 -38.44
C LYS A 7 -22.19 -10.38 -37.94
N SER A 8 -22.35 -9.13 -38.35
CA SER A 8 -21.39 -8.04 -38.15
C SER A 8 -21.06 -7.82 -36.68
N VAL A 9 -19.76 -7.68 -36.41
CA VAL A 9 -19.09 -7.22 -35.20
C VAL A 9 -19.86 -6.16 -34.41
N THR A 10 -20.56 -5.27 -35.13
CA THR A 10 -21.31 -4.12 -34.63
C THR A 10 -22.52 -4.48 -33.76
N GLY A 11 -23.14 -5.64 -33.96
CA GLY A 11 -24.36 -6.05 -33.20
C GLY A 11 -24.09 -6.62 -31.81
N ARG A 12 -22.82 -6.85 -31.45
CA ARG A 12 -22.41 -7.32 -30.12
C ARG A 12 -22.02 -6.19 -29.16
N LEU A 13 -21.99 -4.94 -29.65
CA LEU A 13 -21.77 -3.69 -28.90
C LEU A 13 -22.83 -3.38 -27.81
N LEU A 14 -23.87 -4.23 -27.70
CA LEU A 14 -25.20 -3.85 -27.25
C LEU A 14 -25.65 -4.44 -25.90
N ILE A 15 -24.87 -5.28 -25.25
CA ILE A 15 -25.20 -5.81 -23.90
C ILE A 15 -24.14 -5.32 -22.89
N LEU A 16 -23.31 -4.37 -23.33
CA LEU A 16 -21.87 -4.43 -23.13
C LEU A 16 -21.31 -3.17 -22.44
N LEU A 17 -22.18 -2.42 -21.75
CA LEU A 17 -21.82 -1.28 -20.88
C LEU A 17 -22.47 -1.38 -19.51
N LEU A 18 -23.12 -2.51 -19.24
CA LEU A 18 -23.83 -2.84 -18.00
C LEU A 18 -22.94 -2.79 -16.74
N ILE A 19 -21.62 -2.95 -16.88
CA ILE A 19 -20.72 -3.25 -15.76
C ILE A 19 -19.81 -2.07 -15.39
N LEU A 20 -19.59 -1.10 -16.29
CA LEU A 20 -18.74 0.06 -15.98
C LEU A 20 -19.32 0.98 -14.89
N SER A 21 -20.62 0.93 -14.64
CA SER A 21 -21.30 1.83 -13.71
C SER A 21 -21.70 1.18 -12.38
N MET A 22 -21.57 -0.14 -12.23
CA MET A 22 -21.72 -0.80 -10.91
C MET A 22 -20.57 -0.49 -9.94
N ILE A 23 -19.53 0.24 -10.40
CA ILE A 23 -18.28 0.49 -9.65
C ILE A 23 -18.14 1.97 -9.23
N PHE A 24 -19.05 2.87 -9.62
CA PHE A 24 -19.00 4.30 -9.25
C PHE A 24 -19.95 4.70 -8.11
N SER A 25 -20.50 3.76 -7.34
CA SER A 25 -21.07 4.10 -6.02
C SER A 25 -19.95 3.97 -4.98
N THR A 26 -19.32 5.04 -4.55
CA THR A 26 -19.87 5.92 -3.52
C THR A 26 -19.26 7.30 -3.64
N GLY A 27 -20.12 8.33 -3.61
CA GLY A 27 -19.67 9.70 -3.42
C GLY A 27 -19.21 9.91 -1.98
N VAL A 28 -18.10 10.63 -1.82
CA VAL A 28 -17.80 11.35 -0.58
C VAL A 28 -17.24 12.71 -0.96
N PHE A 29 -18.12 13.70 -1.10
CA PHE A 29 -17.74 15.10 -0.91
C PHE A 29 -17.90 15.40 0.58
N ALA A 30 -16.79 15.50 1.30
CA ALA A 30 -16.75 16.16 2.59
C ALA A 30 -16.15 17.55 2.38
N ALA A 31 -16.99 18.59 2.49
CA ALA A 31 -16.53 19.96 2.54
C ALA A 31 -15.86 20.22 3.89
N VAL A 32 -14.65 20.79 3.87
CA VAL A 32 -13.97 21.30 5.07
C VAL A 32 -13.87 22.82 4.93
N GLU A 33 -14.50 23.53 5.86
CA GLU A 33 -14.33 24.97 6.04
C GLU A 33 -12.92 25.27 6.56
N SER A 34 -12.30 26.29 5.99
CA SER A 34 -10.95 26.74 6.33
C SER A 34 -10.96 27.74 7.48
N GLU A 35 -10.05 27.56 8.43
CA GLU A 35 -9.48 28.68 9.19
C GLU A 35 -7.96 28.73 8.96
N ASN A 36 -7.52 29.88 8.45
CA ASN A 36 -6.13 30.21 8.19
C ASN A 36 -5.38 30.54 9.49
N ALA A 37 -4.21 29.94 9.68
CA ALA A 37 -3.12 30.56 10.41
C ALA A 37 -1.80 30.25 9.69
N ALA A 38 -1.24 31.28 9.05
CA ALA A 38 0.05 31.21 8.38
C ALA A 38 1.18 31.25 9.42
N THR A 39 2.09 30.28 9.36
CA THR A 39 3.46 30.43 9.87
C THR A 39 4.47 29.78 8.93
N ASP A 40 5.44 30.60 8.58
CA ASP A 40 6.65 30.43 7.77
C ASP A 40 7.41 29.10 8.02
N PRO A 41 7.81 28.32 6.98
CA PRO A 41 8.58 27.10 7.17
C PRO A 41 10.08 27.42 7.08
N THR A 42 10.64 27.94 8.17
CA THR A 42 12.09 27.83 8.37
C THR A 42 12.38 26.41 8.86
N VAL A 43 12.89 25.57 7.96
CA VAL A 43 13.41 24.23 8.28
C VAL A 43 14.61 24.40 9.20
N ASP A 44 14.37 24.23 10.50
CA ASP A 44 15.41 24.20 11.52
C ASP A 44 15.94 22.77 11.65
N THR A 45 17.19 22.57 11.23
CA THR A 45 17.94 21.31 11.30
C THR A 45 18.56 21.08 12.69
N GLN A 46 17.80 21.34 13.75
CA GLN A 46 18.18 20.90 15.09
C GLN A 46 17.99 19.38 15.19
N ALA A 47 18.97 18.69 15.78
CA ALA A 47 18.81 17.31 16.18
C ALA A 47 17.56 17.21 17.07
N ILE A 48 16.51 16.59 16.55
CA ILE A 48 15.34 16.23 17.34
C ILE A 48 15.88 15.26 18.41
N ASP A 49 15.71 15.58 19.69
CA ASP A 49 15.92 14.60 20.76
C ASP A 49 14.81 13.54 20.62
N THR A 50 15.04 12.62 19.67
CA THR A 50 14.06 11.65 19.23
C THR A 50 13.67 10.74 20.40
N ILE A 51 12.39 10.40 20.47
CA ILE A 51 11.86 9.48 21.47
C ILE A 51 12.66 8.18 21.40
N GLY A 52 13.29 7.85 22.52
CA GLY A 52 14.11 6.68 22.71
C GLY A 52 13.51 5.71 23.72
N VAL A 53 14.26 4.65 24.00
CA VAL A 53 13.91 3.66 25.00
C VAL A 53 15.15 3.25 25.78
N GLN A 54 14.99 3.03 27.07
CA GLN A 54 16.01 2.44 27.92
C GLN A 54 15.42 1.32 28.76
N TYR A 55 16.26 0.35 29.11
CA TYR A 55 15.81 -0.85 29.79
C TYR A 55 16.89 -1.45 30.68
N ARG A 56 16.44 -2.20 31.68
CA ARG A 56 17.28 -2.96 32.62
C ARG A 56 16.51 -4.21 33.04
N GLY A 57 17.19 -5.20 33.59
CA GLY A 57 16.53 -6.46 33.92
C GLY A 57 17.28 -7.29 34.95
N HIS A 58 16.67 -8.41 35.30
CA HIS A 58 17.24 -9.39 36.22
C HIS A 58 17.65 -10.63 35.43
N VAL A 59 18.92 -11.00 35.53
CA VAL A 59 19.49 -12.16 34.85
C VAL A 59 19.92 -13.19 35.89
N GLN A 60 19.57 -14.46 35.66
CA GLN A 60 19.95 -15.57 36.50
C GLN A 60 21.44 -15.52 36.85
N ASN A 61 21.77 -15.68 38.14
CA ASN A 61 23.12 -15.67 38.70
C ASN A 61 23.92 -14.35 38.52
N LYS A 62 23.38 -13.35 37.82
CA LYS A 62 23.99 -12.01 37.68
C LYS A 62 23.24 -10.95 38.49
N GLY A 63 21.97 -11.19 38.81
CA GLY A 63 21.12 -10.23 39.48
C GLY A 63 20.67 -9.11 38.54
N ASP A 64 20.45 -7.93 39.09
CA ASP A 64 20.05 -6.75 38.32
C ASP A 64 21.21 -6.22 37.46
N VAL A 65 20.92 -6.06 36.16
CA VAL A 65 21.86 -5.58 35.14
C VAL A 65 21.22 -4.47 34.29
N PRO A 66 22.01 -3.52 33.77
CA PRO A 66 23.46 -3.40 33.91
C PRO A 66 23.92 -2.93 35.30
N LEU A 67 25.22 -3.11 35.59
CA LEU A 67 25.87 -2.51 36.76
C LEU A 67 26.37 -1.09 36.44
N PRO A 68 26.41 -0.17 37.41
CA PRO A 68 25.92 -0.33 38.79
C PRO A 68 24.40 -0.53 38.85
N VAL A 69 23.92 -1.24 39.87
CA VAL A 69 22.47 -1.53 40.01
C VAL A 69 21.68 -0.24 39.92
N GLY A 70 20.66 -0.25 39.08
CA GLY A 70 19.84 0.92 38.78
C GLY A 70 20.19 1.61 37.46
N ALA A 71 21.34 1.30 36.86
CA ALA A 71 21.68 1.76 35.52
C ALA A 71 20.74 1.14 34.45
N PHE A 72 20.75 1.75 33.27
CA PHE A 72 19.99 1.30 32.11
C PHE A 72 20.93 1.06 30.93
N VAL A 73 20.56 0.13 30.05
CA VAL A 73 21.05 0.13 28.68
C VAL A 73 20.12 1.01 27.84
N THR A 74 20.68 1.75 26.89
CA THR A 74 19.91 2.55 25.93
C THR A 74 19.72 1.73 24.66
N GLY A 75 18.49 1.68 24.14
CA GLY A 75 18.17 0.99 22.90
C GLY A 75 18.99 1.52 21.72
N PRO A 76 19.49 0.66 20.81
CA PRO A 76 19.27 -0.79 20.69
C PRO A 76 20.31 -1.68 21.40
N ALA A 77 21.04 -1.19 22.42
CA ALA A 77 22.09 -1.99 23.07
C ALA A 77 21.53 -3.26 23.75
N GLU A 78 22.26 -4.37 23.73
CA GLU A 78 21.75 -5.64 24.24
C GLU A 78 21.63 -5.65 25.78
N LEU A 79 20.49 -6.14 26.29
CA LEU A 79 20.30 -6.51 27.68
C LEU A 79 20.21 -8.03 27.78
N GLY A 80 21.01 -8.63 28.67
CA GLY A 80 20.93 -10.06 28.99
C GLY A 80 22.28 -10.75 29.01
N SER A 81 22.28 -12.02 28.63
CA SER A 81 23.39 -12.96 28.74
C SER A 81 23.43 -13.91 27.55
N ARG A 82 23.33 -13.34 26.35
CA ARG A 82 23.29 -14.06 25.07
C ARG A 82 24.41 -15.08 24.97
N GLY A 83 24.05 -16.36 24.77
CA GLY A 83 25.02 -17.44 24.56
C GLY A 83 25.70 -17.94 25.84
N GLU A 84 25.41 -17.35 27.00
CA GLU A 84 25.93 -17.83 28.29
C GLU A 84 25.01 -18.87 28.95
N GLY A 85 23.82 -19.09 28.39
CA GLY A 85 22.85 -20.05 28.91
C GLY A 85 22.08 -19.59 30.15
N LEU A 86 22.18 -18.31 30.51
CA LEU A 86 21.46 -17.71 31.63
C LEU A 86 20.16 -17.05 31.15
N ARG A 87 19.09 -17.15 31.95
CA ARG A 87 17.75 -16.63 31.62
C ARG A 87 17.56 -15.20 32.11
N LEU A 88 16.78 -14.43 31.37
CA LEU A 88 16.08 -13.26 31.89
C LEU A 88 14.93 -13.72 32.80
N GLU A 89 14.80 -13.09 33.97
CA GLU A 89 13.75 -13.37 34.97
C GLU A 89 12.82 -12.18 35.19
N GLY A 90 13.28 -10.98 34.84
CA GLY A 90 12.49 -9.75 34.92
C GLY A 90 13.08 -8.61 34.09
N ILE A 91 12.24 -7.64 33.74
CA ILE A 91 12.61 -6.49 32.91
C ILE A 91 11.86 -5.22 33.33
N ARG A 92 12.50 -4.06 33.12
CA ARG A 92 11.93 -2.71 33.22
C ARG A 92 12.27 -1.96 31.94
N ILE A 93 11.27 -1.32 31.34
CA ILE A 93 11.39 -0.61 30.06
C ILE A 93 10.74 0.76 30.23
N GLU A 94 11.43 1.82 29.85
CA GLU A 94 10.90 3.18 29.91
C GLU A 94 11.34 4.02 28.70
N LEU A 95 10.50 4.98 28.34
CA LEU A 95 10.77 5.92 27.26
C LEU A 95 11.81 6.96 27.69
N THR A 96 12.58 7.47 26.72
CA THR A 96 13.55 8.55 26.91
C THR A 96 13.38 9.63 25.84
N GLY A 97 14.03 10.78 26.02
CA GLY A 97 13.93 11.93 25.11
C GLY A 97 12.66 12.75 25.35
N ASP A 98 12.19 13.43 24.32
CA ASP A 98 11.03 14.33 24.37
C ASP A 98 9.70 13.57 24.33
N VAL A 99 9.37 12.88 25.43
CA VAL A 99 8.14 12.08 25.54
C VAL A 99 6.92 13.01 25.73
N PRO A 100 5.93 12.99 24.82
CA PRO A 100 4.71 13.80 24.95
C PRO A 100 3.90 13.44 26.21
N ALA A 101 3.17 14.41 26.74
CA ALA A 101 2.26 14.16 27.86
C ALA A 101 1.19 13.14 27.46
N GLY A 102 1.03 12.08 28.27
CA GLY A 102 0.09 10.99 27.99
C GLY A 102 0.64 9.90 27.06
N ALA A 103 1.84 10.06 26.51
CA ALA A 103 2.53 8.98 25.84
C ALA A 103 3.18 8.01 26.85
N GLY A 104 3.33 6.75 26.45
CA GLY A 104 3.87 5.71 27.32
C GLY A 104 4.26 4.44 26.59
N ILE A 105 4.88 3.54 27.34
CA ILE A 105 5.26 2.19 26.89
C ILE A 105 4.68 1.17 27.85
N SER A 106 4.05 0.13 27.31
CA SER A 106 3.47 -0.98 28.07
C SER A 106 4.04 -2.31 27.59
N TYR A 107 4.25 -3.24 28.50
CA TYR A 107 4.84 -4.53 28.18
C TYR A 107 4.35 -5.63 29.11
N ALA A 108 4.14 -6.81 28.53
CA ALA A 108 3.76 -8.01 29.27
C ALA A 108 4.77 -9.11 28.98
N VAL A 109 5.08 -9.92 29.99
CA VAL A 109 5.98 -11.08 29.88
C VAL A 109 5.22 -12.37 30.11
N HIS A 110 5.58 -13.41 29.36
CA HIS A 110 5.16 -14.78 29.62
C HIS A 110 6.20 -15.45 30.51
N VAL A 111 5.82 -15.81 31.73
CA VAL A 111 6.70 -16.43 32.72
C VAL A 111 6.45 -17.93 32.80
N GLN A 112 7.53 -18.69 32.95
CA GLN A 112 7.48 -20.14 33.17
C GLN A 112 6.46 -20.52 34.26
N ASN A 113 5.57 -21.45 33.94
CA ASN A 113 4.52 -22.00 34.82
C ASN A 113 3.44 -21.00 35.26
N GLU A 114 3.54 -19.72 34.90
CA GLU A 114 2.55 -18.69 35.26
C GLU A 114 1.76 -18.20 34.04
N GLY A 115 2.36 -18.28 32.85
CA GLY A 115 1.76 -17.79 31.63
C GLY A 115 1.99 -16.29 31.45
N TRP A 116 1.10 -15.64 30.71
CA TRP A 116 1.13 -14.18 30.53
C TRP A 116 0.77 -13.47 31.84
N MET A 117 1.65 -12.61 32.31
CA MET A 117 1.39 -11.70 33.42
C MET A 117 0.62 -10.46 32.94
N ASP A 118 0.04 -9.73 33.90
CA ASP A 118 -0.57 -8.42 33.61
C ASP A 118 0.48 -7.47 33.00
N PRO A 119 0.08 -6.59 32.05
CA PRO A 119 1.00 -5.60 31.48
C PRO A 119 1.49 -4.61 32.54
N GLU A 120 2.77 -4.30 32.47
CA GLU A 120 3.44 -3.26 33.24
C GLU A 120 3.78 -2.06 32.35
N GLU A 121 3.98 -0.90 32.95
CA GLU A 121 4.16 0.35 32.21
C GLU A 121 5.34 1.17 32.73
N ASN A 122 5.97 1.93 31.83
CA ASN A 122 6.84 3.08 32.16
C ASN A 122 7.84 2.83 33.32
N GLY A 123 8.67 1.80 33.17
CA GLY A 123 9.74 1.45 34.11
C GLY A 123 9.33 0.50 35.24
N ALA A 124 8.05 0.12 35.35
CA ALA A 124 7.57 -0.87 36.31
C ALA A 124 8.16 -2.27 36.06
N PHE A 125 8.26 -3.10 37.09
CA PHE A 125 8.94 -4.39 36.96
C PHE A 125 8.00 -5.48 36.45
N ALA A 126 8.30 -6.04 35.27
CA ALA A 126 7.61 -7.21 34.74
C ALA A 126 8.47 -8.47 34.93
N GLY A 127 7.88 -9.53 35.49
CA GLY A 127 8.53 -10.82 35.72
C GLY A 127 8.53 -11.22 37.19
N THR A 128 9.53 -11.99 37.61
CA THR A 128 9.65 -12.45 39.01
C THR A 128 11.03 -12.19 39.58
N THR A 129 11.09 -11.94 40.88
CA THR A 129 12.33 -11.86 41.65
C THR A 129 12.36 -13.02 42.64
N ASP A 130 13.53 -13.62 42.87
CA ASP A 130 13.77 -14.70 43.85
C ASP A 130 12.97 -15.99 43.66
N ARG A 131 12.28 -16.16 42.52
CA ARG A 131 11.49 -17.36 42.22
C ARG A 131 12.16 -18.30 41.23
N SER A 132 13.29 -17.90 40.66
CA SER A 132 14.03 -18.68 39.67
C SER A 132 13.22 -19.03 38.41
N LEU A 133 12.24 -18.20 38.03
CA LEU A 133 11.39 -18.41 36.86
C LEU A 133 11.89 -17.57 35.68
N ARG A 134 11.97 -18.19 34.49
CA ARG A 134 12.36 -17.52 33.24
C ARG A 134 11.21 -16.72 32.63
N ILE A 135 11.57 -15.62 31.98
CA ILE A 135 10.79 -15.05 30.88
C ILE A 135 10.96 -15.97 29.66
N GLU A 136 9.84 -16.36 29.05
CA GLU A 136 9.79 -17.18 27.83
C GLU A 136 9.38 -16.35 26.61
N ALA A 137 8.57 -15.31 26.81
CA ALA A 137 8.16 -14.37 25.76
C ALA A 137 7.83 -12.98 26.30
N ILE A 138 7.77 -11.99 25.40
CA ILE A 138 7.41 -10.60 25.71
C ILE A 138 6.58 -9.99 24.57
N LYS A 139 5.70 -9.04 24.93
CA LYS A 139 5.03 -8.10 24.02
C LYS A 139 5.28 -6.69 24.51
N ILE A 140 5.49 -5.75 23.60
CA ILE A 140 5.72 -4.33 23.93
C ILE A 140 4.85 -3.46 23.01
N ASN A 141 4.15 -2.49 23.56
CA ASN A 141 3.32 -1.54 22.84
C ASN A 141 3.64 -0.10 23.25
N LEU A 142 3.35 0.85 22.36
CA LEU A 142 3.39 2.28 22.65
C LEU A 142 1.96 2.82 22.80
N THR A 143 1.80 3.83 23.64
CA THR A 143 0.56 4.60 23.80
C THR A 143 0.86 6.07 23.51
N GLY A 144 -0.03 6.77 22.81
CA GLY A 144 0.12 8.21 22.53
C GLY A 144 1.26 8.56 21.57
N LEU A 145 1.77 7.58 20.81
CA LEU A 145 2.91 7.70 19.90
C LEU A 145 2.59 7.08 18.53
N ASP A 146 1.47 7.50 17.93
CA ASP A 146 0.94 6.90 16.70
C ASP A 146 1.89 7.02 15.50
N ASP A 147 2.79 7.98 15.53
CA ASP A 147 3.84 8.22 14.52
C ASP A 147 5.14 7.42 14.77
N TYR A 148 5.17 6.54 15.76
CA TYR A 148 6.33 5.73 16.11
C TYR A 148 5.99 4.24 16.14
N VAL A 149 7.03 3.41 16.02
CA VAL A 149 6.99 1.96 16.18
C VAL A 149 7.96 1.54 17.27
N VAL A 150 7.60 0.55 18.09
CA VAL A 150 8.56 -0.14 18.96
C VAL A 150 8.99 -1.46 18.30
N CYS A 151 10.27 -1.58 18.02
CA CYS A 151 10.87 -2.79 17.46
C CYS A 151 11.67 -3.52 18.53
N TYR A 152 11.49 -4.83 18.65
CA TYR A 152 12.25 -5.65 19.60
C TYR A 152 12.63 -7.02 19.02
N ARG A 153 13.76 -7.54 19.49
CA ARG A 153 14.31 -8.85 19.08
C ARG A 153 15.09 -9.46 20.22
N GLY A 154 15.32 -10.77 20.18
CA GLY A 154 15.95 -11.46 21.31
C GLY A 154 16.61 -12.78 20.93
N HIS A 155 17.47 -13.25 21.84
CA HIS A 155 18.06 -14.58 21.76
C HIS A 155 17.29 -15.53 22.66
N VAL A 156 16.80 -16.62 22.09
CA VAL A 156 16.00 -17.63 22.81
C VAL A 156 16.72 -18.97 22.77
N GLN A 157 16.75 -19.64 23.92
CA GLN A 157 17.35 -20.98 24.05
C GLN A 157 16.89 -21.90 22.92
N ASN A 158 17.84 -22.58 22.28
CA ASN A 158 17.64 -23.55 21.18
C ASN A 158 17.02 -22.98 19.89
N LYS A 159 16.47 -21.76 19.88
CA LYS A 159 16.01 -21.05 18.68
C LYS A 159 17.05 -20.08 18.13
N GLY A 160 17.93 -19.59 19.00
CA GLY A 160 18.93 -18.58 18.65
C GLY A 160 18.32 -17.18 18.54
N ASP A 161 18.87 -16.40 17.60
CA ASP A 161 18.47 -15.02 17.32
C ASP A 161 17.15 -14.98 16.56
N ILE A 162 16.09 -14.47 17.19
CA ILE A 162 14.77 -14.35 16.59
C ILE A 162 14.21 -12.91 16.65
N PRO A 163 13.36 -12.54 15.68
CA PRO A 163 13.00 -13.30 14.47
C PRO A 163 14.15 -13.32 13.43
N VAL A 164 14.07 -14.24 12.47
CA VAL A 164 14.94 -14.22 11.29
C VAL A 164 14.19 -13.54 10.16
N VAL A 165 14.75 -12.45 9.63
CA VAL A 165 14.24 -11.67 8.49
C VAL A 165 15.39 -11.53 7.50
N ASP A 166 15.16 -11.91 6.24
CA ASP A 166 16.19 -11.90 5.19
C ASP A 166 17.52 -12.54 5.63
N ASN A 167 17.44 -13.79 6.11
CA ASN A 167 18.56 -14.58 6.64
C ASN A 167 19.39 -13.88 7.73
N SER A 168 18.83 -12.86 8.37
CA SER A 168 19.49 -12.02 9.36
C SER A 168 18.62 -11.89 10.62
N TRP A 169 19.21 -11.44 11.72
CA TRP A 169 18.46 -11.17 12.95
C TRP A 169 17.56 -9.95 12.78
N GLY A 170 16.27 -10.19 12.57
CA GLY A 170 15.22 -9.19 12.35
C GLY A 170 14.58 -8.69 13.64
N TRP A 171 13.43 -8.02 13.50
CA TRP A 171 12.68 -7.42 14.61
C TRP A 171 11.21 -7.80 14.53
N VAL A 172 10.58 -8.08 15.66
CA VAL A 172 9.13 -7.96 15.78
C VAL A 172 8.77 -6.53 16.16
N LYS A 173 7.50 -6.16 15.99
CA LYS A 173 6.99 -4.82 16.32
C LYS A 173 5.65 -4.86 17.03
N ASP A 174 5.34 -3.80 17.77
CA ASP A 174 4.02 -3.45 18.31
C ASP A 174 3.13 -4.64 18.72
N GLY A 175 3.33 -5.13 19.94
CA GLY A 175 2.48 -6.15 20.55
C GLY A 175 2.69 -7.56 20.00
N ALA A 176 3.46 -7.74 18.93
CA ALA A 176 3.83 -9.06 18.42
C ALA A 176 4.63 -9.86 19.47
N ILE A 177 4.45 -11.18 19.49
CA ILE A 177 5.15 -12.03 20.46
C ILE A 177 6.61 -12.18 20.03
N LEU A 178 7.54 -11.74 20.89
CA LEU A 178 8.93 -12.17 20.82
C LEU A 178 9.16 -13.27 21.85
N GLY A 179 9.59 -14.46 21.40
CA GLY A 179 9.91 -15.57 22.29
C GLY A 179 9.18 -16.85 21.94
N SER A 180 8.88 -17.65 22.96
CA SER A 180 8.07 -18.87 22.86
C SER A 180 7.07 -18.93 24.01
N THR A 181 5.84 -19.36 23.74
CA THR A 181 4.83 -19.62 24.77
C THR A 181 4.61 -21.12 24.88
N GLY A 182 4.77 -21.69 26.08
CA GLY A 182 4.49 -23.11 26.34
C GLY A 182 5.55 -24.11 25.86
N GLU A 183 6.62 -23.66 25.21
CA GLU A 183 7.72 -24.52 24.76
C GLU A 183 8.81 -24.73 25.83
N GLY A 184 8.76 -23.98 26.93
CA GLY A 184 9.73 -24.10 28.01
C GLY A 184 11.11 -23.48 27.73
N LEU A 185 11.23 -22.63 26.70
CA LEU A 185 12.51 -22.03 26.30
C LEU A 185 12.70 -20.66 26.95
N ARG A 186 13.88 -20.41 27.51
CA ARG A 186 14.22 -19.11 28.12
C ARG A 186 14.59 -18.07 27.08
N MET A 187 14.20 -16.84 27.36
CA MET A 187 14.83 -15.66 26.76
C MET A 187 16.16 -15.40 27.47
N GLU A 188 17.24 -15.28 26.70
CA GLU A 188 18.59 -15.00 27.22
C GLU A 188 18.98 -13.53 27.06
N SER A 189 18.51 -12.88 26.00
CA SER A 189 18.76 -11.46 25.76
C SER A 189 17.66 -10.80 24.93
N ILE A 190 17.62 -9.47 25.01
CA ILE A 190 16.68 -8.62 24.27
C ILE A 190 17.36 -7.32 23.82
N GLN A 191 16.95 -6.84 22.66
CA GLN A 191 17.21 -5.49 22.14
C GLN A 191 15.88 -4.82 21.82
N ILE A 192 15.76 -3.54 22.13
CA ILE A 192 14.56 -2.74 21.90
C ILE A 192 14.99 -1.41 21.29
N LYS A 193 14.29 -0.93 20.27
CA LYS A 193 14.44 0.40 19.68
C LYS A 193 13.08 1.00 19.38
N ILE A 194 13.02 2.33 19.36
CA ILE A 194 11.88 3.08 18.86
C ILE A 194 12.32 3.80 17.60
N LEU A 195 11.47 3.78 16.58
CA LEU A 195 11.73 4.44 15.30
C LEU A 195 10.50 5.29 14.92
N PRO A 196 10.70 6.47 14.30
CA PRO A 196 9.60 7.15 13.62
C PRO A 196 9.10 6.28 12.46
N LYS A 197 7.78 6.25 12.26
CA LYS A 197 7.17 5.55 11.13
C LYS A 197 7.58 6.18 9.82
N THR A 198 7.81 5.32 8.84
CA THR A 198 7.98 5.68 7.44
C THR A 198 6.91 4.99 6.60
N TYR A 199 6.69 5.48 5.38
CA TYR A 199 5.54 5.03 4.60
C TYR A 199 5.90 4.38 3.27
N PHE A 200 5.21 3.27 2.99
CA PHE A 200 4.98 2.79 1.64
C PHE A 200 3.64 3.35 1.20
N THR A 201 3.62 4.21 0.18
CA THR A 201 2.40 4.88 -0.25
C THR A 201 1.94 4.34 -1.61
N GLY A 202 0.74 3.78 -1.66
CA GLY A 202 0.07 3.41 -2.91
C GLY A 202 -0.83 4.54 -3.37
N LEU A 203 -0.66 5.01 -4.61
CA LEU A 203 -1.43 6.12 -5.19
C LEU A 203 -2.04 5.73 -6.53
N GLY A 204 -3.17 6.35 -6.85
CA GLY A 204 -3.80 6.25 -8.15
C GLY A 204 -5.24 5.78 -8.07
N ASP A 205 -5.62 4.90 -8.99
CA ASP A 205 -7.02 4.53 -9.20
C ASP A 205 -7.42 3.18 -8.55
N SER A 206 -8.42 2.50 -9.12
CA SER A 206 -8.91 1.21 -8.64
C SER A 206 -7.86 0.09 -8.70
N ILE A 207 -6.85 0.22 -9.57
CA ILE A 207 -5.78 -0.77 -9.65
C ILE A 207 -4.86 -0.61 -8.44
N ALA A 208 -4.53 0.63 -8.04
CA ALA A 208 -3.77 0.89 -6.81
C ALA A 208 -4.55 0.47 -5.56
N TYR A 209 -5.86 0.67 -5.57
CA TYR A 209 -6.76 0.22 -4.51
C TYR A 209 -6.76 -1.32 -4.32
N GLY A 210 -6.41 -2.09 -5.36
CA GLY A 210 -6.44 -3.56 -5.32
C GLY A 210 -7.79 -4.18 -5.69
N MET A 211 -8.60 -3.47 -6.50
CA MET A 211 -9.92 -3.95 -6.91
C MET A 211 -9.85 -5.28 -7.66
N SER A 212 -10.78 -6.19 -7.38
CA SER A 212 -10.87 -7.56 -7.95
C SER A 212 -9.76 -8.54 -7.53
N ALA A 213 -8.80 -8.11 -6.70
CA ALA A 213 -7.91 -9.04 -5.99
C ALA A 213 -8.59 -9.67 -4.77
N THR A 214 -8.11 -10.85 -4.36
CA THR A 214 -8.34 -11.36 -3.01
C THR A 214 -7.83 -10.32 -1.99
N PRO A 215 -8.55 -10.02 -0.90
CA PRO A 215 -8.08 -9.05 0.10
C PRO A 215 -6.66 -9.35 0.60
N GLY A 216 -5.77 -8.36 0.55
CA GLY A 216 -4.34 -8.50 0.88
C GLY A 216 -3.47 -9.02 -0.28
N PHE A 217 -4.03 -9.23 -1.46
CA PHE A 217 -3.30 -9.65 -2.67
C PHE A 217 -3.39 -8.61 -3.79
N GLY A 218 -3.71 -7.35 -3.46
CA GLY A 218 -3.50 -6.24 -4.39
C GLY A 218 -2.01 -6.04 -4.63
N TYR A 219 -1.62 -5.49 -5.79
CA TYR A 219 -0.20 -5.34 -6.11
C TYR A 219 0.53 -4.46 -5.08
N VAL A 220 -0.17 -3.46 -4.53
CA VAL A 220 0.35 -2.57 -3.49
C VAL A 220 0.66 -3.36 -2.22
N ASP A 221 -0.24 -4.24 -1.79
CA ASP A 221 -0.05 -5.11 -0.63
C ASP A 221 1.12 -6.08 -0.84
N LEU A 222 1.13 -6.76 -1.99
CA LEU A 222 2.19 -7.71 -2.36
C LEU A 222 3.56 -7.06 -2.40
N PHE A 223 3.65 -5.85 -2.96
CA PHE A 223 4.93 -5.14 -3.02
C PHE A 223 5.35 -4.64 -1.64
N TYR A 224 4.43 -4.08 -0.86
CA TYR A 224 4.69 -3.71 0.53
C TYR A 224 5.20 -4.90 1.34
N ASP A 225 4.53 -6.06 1.28
CA ASP A 225 4.93 -7.30 1.96
C ASP A 225 6.33 -7.76 1.54
N ASN A 226 6.65 -7.63 0.26
CA ASN A 226 8.00 -7.89 -0.22
C ASN A 226 9.01 -6.91 0.37
N VAL A 227 8.73 -5.61 0.40
CA VAL A 227 9.65 -4.60 0.95
C VAL A 227 9.85 -4.78 2.45
N ILE A 228 8.81 -5.01 3.25
CA ILE A 228 8.95 -5.21 4.71
C ILE A 228 9.65 -6.52 5.07
N SER A 229 9.70 -7.49 4.16
CA SER A 229 10.48 -8.71 4.33
C SER A 229 12.00 -8.48 4.22
N MET A 230 12.42 -7.31 3.74
CA MET A 230 13.81 -6.91 3.64
C MET A 230 14.28 -6.18 4.91
N LYS A 231 15.54 -6.41 5.27
CA LYS A 231 16.17 -5.77 6.43
C LYS A 231 16.16 -4.24 6.31
N GLY A 232 15.86 -3.55 7.42
CA GLY A 232 15.88 -2.09 7.51
C GLY A 232 14.52 -1.41 7.30
N ASN A 233 13.49 -2.16 6.92
CA ASN A 233 12.14 -1.64 6.67
C ASN A 233 11.20 -1.83 7.87
N GLU A 234 11.73 -1.94 9.08
CA GLU A 234 10.94 -2.31 10.26
C GLU A 234 9.90 -1.25 10.65
N ALA A 235 10.21 0.03 10.37
CA ALA A 235 9.33 1.17 10.61
C ALA A 235 8.39 1.48 9.44
N LEU A 236 8.52 0.75 8.33
CA LEU A 236 7.68 0.96 7.17
C LEU A 236 6.24 0.52 7.47
N THR A 237 5.30 1.41 7.15
CA THR A 237 3.86 1.23 7.28
C THR A 237 3.19 1.46 5.94
N LEU A 238 2.17 0.68 5.62
CA LEU A 238 1.42 0.84 4.38
C LEU A 238 0.37 1.95 4.51
N ALA A 239 0.39 2.91 3.60
CA ALA A 239 -0.70 3.84 3.32
C ALA A 239 -1.18 3.62 1.87
N ASN A 240 -2.21 2.79 1.69
CA ASN A 240 -2.83 2.65 0.37
C ASN A 240 -3.90 3.73 0.19
N LEU A 241 -3.56 4.75 -0.60
CA LEU A 241 -4.37 5.93 -0.89
C LEU A 241 -4.97 5.87 -2.31
N GLY A 242 -5.00 4.69 -2.95
CA GLY A 242 -5.66 4.50 -4.23
C GLY A 242 -7.17 4.73 -4.13
N VAL A 243 -7.75 5.47 -5.08
CA VAL A 243 -9.17 5.80 -5.10
C VAL A 243 -9.81 5.32 -6.40
N PRO A 244 -10.72 4.33 -6.34
CA PRO A 244 -11.41 3.85 -7.53
C PRO A 244 -12.02 4.96 -8.39
N GLY A 245 -11.77 4.89 -9.70
CA GLY A 245 -12.29 5.85 -10.67
C GLY A 245 -11.45 7.09 -10.90
N TYR A 246 -10.36 7.31 -10.14
CA TYR A 246 -9.52 8.49 -10.33
C TYR A 246 -8.91 8.57 -11.73
N THR A 247 -9.04 9.75 -12.34
CA THR A 247 -8.23 10.20 -13.47
C THR A 247 -6.92 10.82 -12.99
N SER A 248 -5.99 11.09 -13.90
CA SER A 248 -4.76 11.85 -13.59
C SER A 248 -5.05 13.21 -12.93
N SER A 249 -6.10 13.92 -13.36
CA SER A 249 -6.41 15.25 -12.82
C SER A 249 -6.90 15.17 -11.37
N GLN A 250 -7.63 14.10 -11.02
CA GLN A 250 -8.09 13.87 -9.66
C GLN A 250 -6.96 13.44 -8.73
N LEU A 251 -6.04 12.60 -9.21
CA LEU A 251 -4.82 12.29 -8.46
C LEU A 251 -3.99 13.56 -8.23
N LEU A 252 -3.81 14.40 -9.26
CA LEU A 252 -3.09 15.66 -9.11
C LEU A 252 -3.74 16.56 -8.05
N ALA A 253 -5.07 16.68 -8.07
CA ALA A 253 -5.80 17.44 -7.07
C ALA A 253 -5.61 16.87 -5.65
N GLN A 254 -5.64 15.54 -5.48
CA GLN A 254 -5.35 14.87 -4.20
C GLN A 254 -3.95 15.26 -3.70
N LEU A 255 -2.93 15.16 -4.56
CA LEU A 255 -1.55 15.51 -4.21
C LEU A 255 -1.38 16.98 -3.80
N GLN A 256 -2.20 17.88 -4.34
CA GLN A 256 -2.10 19.31 -4.08
C GLN A 256 -2.91 19.78 -2.88
N SER A 257 -3.92 19.03 -2.45
CA SER A 257 -4.93 19.54 -1.51
C SER A 257 -5.32 18.60 -0.37
N ASP A 258 -5.04 17.30 -0.45
CA ASP A 258 -5.41 16.37 0.61
C ASP A 258 -4.34 16.34 1.72
N PRO A 259 -4.63 16.82 2.93
CA PRO A 259 -3.64 16.94 3.99
C PRO A 259 -3.09 15.59 4.46
N THR A 260 -3.92 14.54 4.44
CA THR A 260 -3.49 13.18 4.80
C THR A 260 -2.47 12.65 3.80
N THR A 261 -2.76 12.77 2.50
CA THR A 261 -1.84 12.37 1.42
C THR A 261 -0.52 13.14 1.51
N ILE A 262 -0.57 14.44 1.76
CA ILE A 262 0.64 15.28 1.93
C ILE A 262 1.46 14.83 3.14
N ALA A 263 0.81 14.55 4.27
CA ALA A 263 1.49 14.09 5.49
C ALA A 263 2.17 12.73 5.30
N ASP A 264 1.47 11.75 4.72
CA ASP A 264 2.03 10.42 4.46
C ASP A 264 3.20 10.48 3.47
N LEU A 265 3.06 11.27 2.39
CA LEU A 265 4.13 11.45 1.40
C LEU A 265 5.38 12.10 1.99
N SER A 266 5.23 13.05 2.91
CA SER A 266 6.38 13.70 3.58
C SER A 266 7.28 12.71 4.32
N LYS A 267 6.73 11.55 4.72
CA LYS A 267 7.43 10.47 5.43
C LYS A 267 7.61 9.20 4.55
N ALA A 268 7.22 9.24 3.29
CA ALA A 268 7.28 8.09 2.40
C ALA A 268 8.73 7.71 2.04
N GLN A 269 9.01 6.42 1.97
CA GLN A 269 10.27 5.85 1.47
C GLN A 269 10.06 5.12 0.14
N VAL A 270 8.83 4.65 -0.10
CA VAL A 270 8.41 4.02 -1.35
C VAL A 270 7.06 4.61 -1.75
N VAL A 271 6.93 4.96 -3.03
CA VAL A 271 5.66 5.40 -3.62
C VAL A 271 5.40 4.54 -4.84
N THR A 272 4.17 4.03 -4.97
CA THR A 272 3.72 3.37 -6.21
C THR A 272 2.56 4.14 -6.81
N VAL A 273 2.52 4.27 -8.15
CA VAL A 273 1.49 5.01 -8.86
C VAL A 273 0.90 4.15 -9.98
N SER A 274 -0.43 4.01 -10.00
CA SER A 274 -1.19 3.42 -11.10
C SER A 274 -2.40 4.30 -11.43
N VAL A 275 -2.31 5.06 -12.52
CA VAL A 275 -3.39 5.96 -12.96
C VAL A 275 -3.34 6.12 -14.48
N GLY A 276 -4.47 6.48 -15.09
CA GLY A 276 -4.57 6.82 -16.51
C GLY A 276 -5.63 6.04 -17.26
N GLY A 277 -6.03 4.86 -16.78
CA GLY A 277 -7.12 4.09 -17.39
C GLY A 277 -8.44 4.87 -17.41
N ASN A 278 -8.76 5.58 -16.33
CA ASN A 278 -9.99 6.37 -16.25
C ASN A 278 -9.99 7.61 -17.14
N ASN A 279 -8.82 8.13 -17.54
CA ASN A 279 -8.73 9.21 -18.53
C ASN A 279 -9.36 8.82 -19.86
N ILE A 280 -9.36 7.54 -20.21
CA ILE A 280 -9.89 7.02 -21.48
C ILE A 280 -11.19 6.23 -21.31
N LEU A 281 -11.48 5.69 -20.13
CA LEU A 281 -12.75 5.00 -19.85
C LEU A 281 -13.90 5.97 -19.52
N ALA A 282 -13.66 7.01 -18.72
CA ALA A 282 -14.71 7.97 -18.35
C ALA A 282 -15.33 8.69 -19.58
N PRO A 283 -14.55 9.10 -20.60
CA PRO A 283 -15.11 9.65 -21.84
C PRO A 283 -16.06 8.71 -22.59
N VAL A 284 -15.83 7.41 -22.52
CA VAL A 284 -16.69 6.41 -23.17
C VAL A 284 -18.04 6.37 -22.49
N ILE A 285 -18.06 6.28 -21.16
CA ILE A 285 -19.27 6.32 -20.35
C ILE A 285 -20.07 7.61 -20.64
N ALA A 286 -19.40 8.76 -20.62
CA ALA A 286 -20.02 10.05 -20.86
C ALA A 286 -20.60 10.15 -22.29
N GLY A 287 -19.85 9.74 -23.31
CA GLY A 287 -20.32 9.77 -24.70
C GLY A 287 -21.55 8.89 -24.92
N LEU A 288 -21.63 7.74 -24.26
CA LEU A 288 -22.79 6.86 -24.34
C LEU A 288 -23.97 7.40 -23.55
N ALA A 289 -23.73 8.00 -22.38
CA ALA A 289 -24.78 8.68 -21.64
C ALA A 289 -25.43 9.77 -22.49
N VAL A 290 -24.63 10.60 -23.18
CA VAL A 290 -25.13 11.60 -24.13
C VAL A 290 -25.90 10.95 -25.27
N ALA A 291 -25.34 9.92 -25.91
CA ALA A 291 -25.97 9.25 -27.06
C ALA A 291 -27.34 8.63 -26.73
N PHE A 292 -27.50 8.10 -25.51
CA PHE A 292 -28.75 7.52 -25.02
C PHE A 292 -29.60 8.47 -24.18
N GLN A 293 -29.20 9.74 -24.02
CA GLN A 293 -29.90 10.75 -23.22
C GLN A 293 -30.11 10.34 -21.76
N LEU A 294 -29.07 9.75 -21.16
CA LEU A 294 -29.04 9.29 -19.79
C LEU A 294 -28.20 10.23 -18.92
N ASP A 295 -28.53 10.28 -17.64
CA ASP A 295 -27.73 11.00 -16.64
C ASP A 295 -26.64 10.05 -16.08
N PRO A 296 -25.34 10.28 -16.38
CA PRO A 296 -24.26 9.45 -15.87
C PRO A 296 -24.07 9.55 -14.35
N ALA A 297 -24.64 10.58 -13.70
CA ALA A 297 -24.61 10.71 -12.24
C ALA A 297 -25.77 9.96 -11.54
N SER A 298 -26.72 9.42 -12.31
CA SER A 298 -27.85 8.69 -11.74
C SER A 298 -27.39 7.39 -11.06
N PRO A 299 -27.87 7.05 -9.86
CA PRO A 299 -27.60 5.75 -9.24
C PRO A 299 -28.18 4.58 -10.04
N THR A 300 -29.16 4.82 -10.91
CA THR A 300 -29.73 3.82 -11.83
C THR A 300 -29.07 3.81 -13.19
N PHE A 301 -28.12 4.71 -13.47
CA PHE A 301 -27.42 4.79 -14.74
C PHE A 301 -26.94 3.43 -15.29
N PRO A 302 -26.37 2.50 -14.50
CA PRO A 302 -26.05 1.16 -14.99
C PRO A 302 -27.21 0.42 -15.62
N VAL A 303 -28.34 0.41 -14.90
CA VAL A 303 -29.54 -0.32 -15.30
C VAL A 303 -30.22 0.39 -16.47
N ASP A 304 -30.21 1.71 -16.49
CA ASP A 304 -30.82 2.50 -17.55
C ASP A 304 -30.03 2.37 -18.85
N LEU A 305 -28.69 2.46 -18.78
CA LEU A 305 -27.81 2.26 -19.92
C LEU A 305 -27.93 0.84 -20.47
N ALA A 306 -27.95 -0.17 -19.59
CA ALA A 306 -28.22 -1.54 -19.97
C ALA A 306 -29.51 -1.71 -20.79
N THR A 307 -30.57 -1.11 -20.27
CA THR A 307 -31.91 -1.19 -20.84
C THR A 307 -31.96 -0.48 -22.20
N ALA A 308 -31.29 0.67 -22.30
CA ALA A 308 -31.18 1.44 -23.54
C ALA A 308 -30.41 0.66 -24.61
N LEU A 309 -29.31 0.00 -24.24
CA LEU A 309 -28.50 -0.79 -25.16
C LEU A 309 -29.20 -2.06 -25.64
N ALA A 310 -30.06 -2.65 -24.82
CA ALA A 310 -30.86 -3.81 -25.22
C ALA A 310 -31.95 -3.47 -26.26
N GLN A 311 -32.25 -2.18 -26.50
CA GLN A 311 -33.31 -1.79 -27.43
C GLN A 311 -32.92 -2.01 -28.91
N PRO A 312 -33.87 -2.41 -29.76
CA PRO A 312 -33.68 -2.37 -31.22
C PRO A 312 -33.28 -0.95 -31.68
N GLY A 313 -32.19 -0.83 -32.44
CA GLY A 313 -31.69 0.46 -32.95
C GLY A 313 -30.58 1.10 -32.11
N ALA A 314 -30.27 0.57 -30.91
CA ALA A 314 -29.13 1.05 -30.12
C ALA A 314 -27.80 0.98 -30.89
N GLN A 315 -27.67 0.04 -31.83
CA GLN A 315 -26.48 -0.10 -32.66
C GLN A 315 -26.21 1.13 -33.55
N ASP A 316 -27.27 1.70 -34.12
CA ASP A 316 -27.15 2.85 -35.00
C ASP A 316 -26.80 4.10 -34.19
N ILE A 317 -27.35 4.22 -32.97
CA ILE A 317 -27.02 5.29 -32.01
C ILE A 317 -25.54 5.24 -31.64
N ILE A 318 -25.02 4.06 -31.27
CA ILE A 318 -23.59 3.95 -30.89
C ILE A 318 -22.68 4.17 -32.11
N THR A 319 -23.05 3.63 -33.28
CA THR A 319 -22.27 3.84 -34.52
C THR A 319 -22.16 5.33 -34.84
N ALA A 320 -23.25 6.08 -34.65
CA ALA A 320 -23.25 7.53 -34.83
C ALA A 320 -22.41 8.28 -33.77
N ALA A 321 -22.39 7.80 -32.52
CA ALA A 321 -21.62 8.40 -31.43
C ALA A 321 -20.11 8.05 -31.45
N LEU A 322 -19.72 6.97 -32.14
CA LEU A 322 -18.36 6.44 -32.11
C LEU A 322 -17.26 7.46 -32.48
N PRO A 323 -17.41 8.32 -33.51
CA PRO A 323 -16.38 9.32 -33.84
C PRO A 323 -16.14 10.34 -32.72
N GLU A 324 -17.20 10.75 -32.02
CA GLU A 324 -17.10 11.66 -30.88
C GLU A 324 -16.46 10.98 -29.68
N ILE A 325 -16.86 9.73 -29.38
CA ILE A 325 -16.23 8.91 -28.35
C ILE A 325 -14.72 8.76 -28.61
N GLN A 326 -14.31 8.46 -29.84
CA GLN A 326 -12.91 8.36 -30.23
C GLN A 326 -12.15 9.68 -30.03
N THR A 327 -12.78 10.80 -30.38
CA THR A 327 -12.24 12.14 -30.14
C THR A 327 -12.02 12.40 -28.64
N ASN A 328 -12.99 12.02 -27.81
CA ASN A 328 -12.93 12.23 -26.36
C ASN A 328 -11.92 11.28 -25.68
N ILE A 329 -11.74 10.05 -26.17
CA ILE A 329 -10.67 9.14 -25.73
C ILE A 329 -9.29 9.78 -25.99
N ALA A 330 -9.08 10.31 -27.20
CA ALA A 330 -7.82 10.98 -27.55
C ALA A 330 -7.58 12.25 -26.72
N ALA A 331 -8.63 13.02 -26.43
CA ALA A 331 -8.58 14.15 -25.52
C ALA A 331 -8.20 13.72 -24.10
N GLY A 332 -8.74 12.59 -23.61
CA GLY A 332 -8.40 12.01 -22.32
C GLY A 332 -6.92 11.66 -22.19
N ALA A 333 -6.33 11.02 -23.21
CA ALA A 333 -4.89 10.76 -23.26
C ALA A 333 -4.05 12.04 -23.31
N THR A 334 -4.54 13.08 -23.99
CA THR A 334 -3.90 14.40 -24.02
C THR A 334 -3.94 15.08 -22.65
N GLN A 335 -5.05 14.96 -21.93
CA GLN A 335 -5.17 15.46 -20.55
C GLN A 335 -4.20 14.74 -19.62
N PHE A 336 -4.07 13.41 -19.74
CA PHE A 336 -3.07 12.66 -18.99
C PHE A 336 -1.65 13.21 -19.23
N ALA A 337 -1.28 13.42 -20.49
CA ALA A 337 0.04 13.96 -20.84
C ALA A 337 0.28 15.39 -20.31
N THR A 338 -0.79 16.14 -20.03
CA THR A 338 -0.73 17.47 -19.40
C THR A 338 -0.53 17.37 -17.88
N ASP A 339 -1.28 16.50 -17.23
CA ASP A 339 -1.23 16.34 -15.77
C ASP A 339 0.04 15.62 -15.30
N TRP A 340 0.52 14.65 -16.10
CA TRP A 340 1.57 13.72 -15.68
C TRP A 340 2.86 14.40 -15.22
N PRO A 341 3.44 15.37 -15.96
CA PRO A 341 4.63 16.09 -15.48
C PRO A 341 4.40 16.84 -14.16
N GLN A 342 3.17 17.34 -13.92
CA GLN A 342 2.82 18.05 -12.69
C GLN A 342 2.68 17.08 -11.52
N ILE A 343 2.10 15.90 -11.75
CA ILE A 343 2.03 14.81 -10.76
C ILE A 343 3.45 14.43 -10.32
N VAL A 344 4.34 14.17 -11.29
CA VAL A 344 5.72 13.76 -11.03
C VAL A 344 6.46 14.83 -10.23
N ALA A 345 6.39 16.10 -10.65
CA ALA A 345 7.03 17.21 -9.94
C ALA A 345 6.48 17.39 -8.51
N THR A 346 5.17 17.20 -8.32
CA THR A 346 4.54 17.29 -7.00
C THR A 346 5.02 16.15 -6.10
N LEU A 347 5.05 14.92 -6.60
CA LEU A 347 5.57 13.76 -5.84
C LEU A 347 7.03 13.94 -5.42
N GLN A 348 7.88 14.41 -6.33
CA GLN A 348 9.29 14.68 -6.04
C GLN A 348 9.49 15.80 -5.01
N THR A 349 8.55 16.75 -4.95
CA THR A 349 8.56 17.82 -3.95
C THR A 349 8.08 17.33 -2.59
N LEU A 350 7.02 16.53 -2.55
CA LEU A 350 6.42 16.05 -1.31
C LEU A 350 7.20 14.90 -0.68
N ALA A 351 7.82 14.05 -1.49
CA ALA A 351 8.53 12.84 -1.06
C ALA A 351 9.94 12.76 -1.70
N PRO A 352 10.82 13.75 -1.50
CA PRO A 352 12.14 13.79 -2.15
C PRO A 352 13.05 12.60 -1.79
N GLN A 353 12.79 11.95 -0.66
CA GLN A 353 13.51 10.76 -0.19
C GLN A 353 12.95 9.43 -0.75
N ALA A 354 11.76 9.44 -1.35
CA ALA A 354 11.09 8.20 -1.73
C ALA A 354 11.58 7.68 -3.09
N THR A 355 11.66 6.35 -3.20
CA THR A 355 11.75 5.71 -4.51
C THR A 355 10.36 5.60 -5.11
N ILE A 356 10.15 6.18 -6.29
CA ILE A 356 8.86 6.21 -6.97
C ILE A 356 8.81 5.12 -8.05
N TYR A 357 7.76 4.30 -8.04
CA TYR A 357 7.47 3.26 -9.02
C TYR A 357 6.16 3.59 -9.75
N VAL A 358 6.18 3.57 -11.07
CA VAL A 358 5.03 3.90 -11.91
C VAL A 358 4.68 2.74 -12.81
N ASN A 359 3.43 2.30 -12.76
CA ASN A 359 2.91 1.27 -13.66
C ASN A 359 2.51 1.88 -14.99
N THR A 360 2.89 1.26 -16.11
CA THR A 360 2.23 1.54 -17.39
C THR A 360 0.78 1.05 -17.38
N VAL A 361 -0.08 1.69 -18.16
CA VAL A 361 -1.48 1.29 -18.33
C VAL A 361 -1.51 0.10 -19.30
N TYR A 362 -2.04 -1.04 -18.86
CA TYR A 362 -2.26 -2.21 -19.74
C TYR A 362 -3.55 -2.08 -20.55
N ASN A 363 -3.65 -2.85 -21.62
CA ASN A 363 -4.89 -2.97 -22.39
C ASN A 363 -5.66 -4.21 -21.92
N PRO A 364 -6.84 -4.06 -21.28
CA PRO A 364 -7.65 -5.20 -20.86
C PRO A 364 -8.29 -5.93 -22.05
N ILE A 365 -8.29 -5.31 -23.22
CA ILE A 365 -8.95 -5.83 -24.41
C ILE A 365 -8.01 -6.78 -25.14
N ASN A 366 -8.54 -7.93 -25.57
CA ASN A 366 -7.79 -8.87 -26.38
C ASN A 366 -7.44 -8.26 -27.77
N PRO A 367 -6.22 -8.44 -28.32
CA PRO A 367 -5.83 -7.85 -29.63
C PRO A 367 -6.64 -8.32 -30.85
N GLN A 368 -7.34 -9.45 -30.75
CA GLN A 368 -8.26 -9.94 -31.78
C GLN A 368 -9.65 -9.28 -31.66
N ASP A 369 -9.88 -8.45 -30.64
CA ASP A 369 -11.10 -7.67 -30.48
C ASP A 369 -11.02 -6.36 -31.28
N PRO A 370 -12.04 -6.01 -32.07
CA PRO A 370 -12.11 -4.75 -32.79
C PRO A 370 -12.00 -3.48 -31.91
N LEU A 371 -12.42 -3.54 -30.64
CA LEU A 371 -12.25 -2.42 -29.71
C LEU A 371 -10.81 -2.18 -29.30
N TYR A 372 -9.92 -3.16 -29.47
CA TYR A 372 -8.50 -2.99 -29.20
C TYR A 372 -7.95 -1.79 -29.97
N ALA A 373 -8.26 -1.70 -31.27
CA ALA A 373 -7.82 -0.62 -32.14
C ALA A 373 -8.37 0.76 -31.77
N VAL A 374 -9.40 0.84 -30.91
CA VAL A 374 -9.96 2.10 -30.42
C VAL A 374 -9.20 2.60 -29.20
N PHE A 375 -8.91 1.73 -28.24
CA PHE A 375 -8.28 2.12 -26.97
C PHE A 375 -6.75 2.09 -27.03
N ASP A 376 -6.17 1.15 -27.77
CA ASP A 376 -4.73 0.90 -27.75
C ASP A 376 -3.90 2.14 -28.13
N PRO A 377 -4.25 2.93 -29.17
CA PRO A 377 -3.49 4.14 -29.49
C PRO A 377 -3.45 5.16 -28.33
N ALA A 378 -4.54 5.28 -27.56
CA ALA A 378 -4.61 6.18 -26.42
C ALA A 378 -3.83 5.65 -25.21
N ILE A 379 -3.89 4.34 -24.97
CA ILE A 379 -3.07 3.66 -23.95
C ILE A 379 -1.58 3.84 -24.28
N GLN A 380 -1.19 3.65 -25.54
CA GLN A 380 0.19 3.87 -26.00
C GLN A 380 0.63 5.32 -25.82
N ALA A 381 -0.23 6.29 -26.07
CA ALA A 381 0.07 7.70 -25.84
C ALA A 381 0.31 8.00 -24.34
N ILE A 382 -0.52 7.45 -23.45
CA ILE A 382 -0.33 7.53 -21.99
C ILE A 382 0.99 6.88 -21.57
N ASN A 383 1.25 5.67 -22.05
CA ASN A 383 2.48 4.94 -21.72
C ASN A 383 3.73 5.62 -22.27
N THR A 384 3.63 6.32 -23.40
CA THR A 384 4.71 7.16 -23.93
C THR A 384 5.04 8.31 -22.98
N ALA A 385 4.03 8.97 -22.41
CA ALA A 385 4.24 10.01 -21.40
C ALA A 385 4.89 9.43 -20.12
N ILE A 386 4.43 8.26 -19.65
CA ILE A 386 5.02 7.55 -18.50
C ILE A 386 6.46 7.13 -18.77
N LYS A 387 6.81 6.71 -19.99
CA LYS A 387 8.16 6.26 -20.35
C LYS A 387 9.09 7.39 -20.80
N THR A 388 8.82 8.63 -20.36
CA THR A 388 9.69 9.77 -20.64
C THR A 388 11.03 9.61 -19.92
N PRO A 389 12.18 9.67 -20.61
CA PRO A 389 13.48 9.47 -19.99
C PRO A 389 13.88 10.53 -18.97
N GLY A 390 14.68 10.15 -17.98
CA GLY A 390 15.30 11.09 -17.03
C GLY A 390 14.32 11.76 -16.06
N THR A 391 13.14 11.17 -15.87
CA THR A 391 12.07 11.67 -15.00
C THR A 391 12.31 11.39 -13.52
N GLY A 392 13.26 10.52 -13.17
CA GLY A 392 13.62 10.22 -11.78
C GLY A 392 12.71 9.22 -11.06
N TYR A 393 11.87 8.48 -11.78
CA TYR A 393 11.11 7.35 -11.25
C TYR A 393 11.40 6.05 -12.01
N LEU A 394 11.10 4.92 -11.38
CA LEU A 394 11.19 3.58 -11.96
C LEU A 394 9.87 3.23 -12.67
N VAL A 395 9.95 2.68 -13.87
CA VAL A 395 8.78 2.23 -14.64
C VAL A 395 8.65 0.72 -14.54
N ALA A 396 7.49 0.28 -14.06
CA ALA A 396 7.04 -1.10 -14.16
C ALA A 396 6.25 -1.26 -15.48
N ASP A 397 6.81 -2.02 -16.43
CA ASP A 397 6.20 -2.18 -17.76
C ASP A 397 5.09 -3.23 -17.80
N VAL A 398 3.99 -2.92 -17.11
CA VAL A 398 2.80 -3.75 -16.99
C VAL A 398 2.14 -4.00 -18.35
N TYR A 399 2.07 -2.98 -19.22
CA TYR A 399 1.51 -3.09 -20.57
C TYR A 399 2.13 -4.26 -21.35
N THR A 400 3.47 -4.27 -21.44
CA THR A 400 4.18 -5.32 -22.17
C THR A 400 4.01 -6.67 -21.48
N ALA A 401 4.11 -6.72 -20.14
CA ALA A 401 3.96 -7.96 -19.40
C ALA A 401 2.58 -8.62 -19.58
N PHE A 402 1.51 -7.82 -19.61
CA PHE A 402 0.15 -8.32 -19.85
C PHE A 402 -0.03 -8.82 -21.28
N ASN A 403 0.51 -8.11 -22.27
CA ASN A 403 0.44 -8.51 -23.67
C ASN A 403 1.22 -9.80 -23.96
N ASP A 404 2.38 -9.96 -23.31
CA ASP A 404 3.29 -11.06 -23.56
C ASP A 404 3.02 -12.29 -22.66
N TYR A 405 2.08 -12.20 -21.72
CA TYR A 405 1.77 -13.26 -20.77
C TYR A 405 1.35 -14.57 -21.47
N GLN A 406 2.10 -15.63 -21.21
CA GLN A 406 1.86 -16.98 -21.74
C GLN A 406 1.36 -17.98 -20.68
N GLY A 407 1.05 -17.51 -19.47
CA GLY A 407 0.52 -18.37 -18.42
C GLY A 407 -0.94 -18.76 -18.64
N SER A 408 -1.43 -19.67 -17.81
CA SER A 408 -2.80 -20.21 -17.92
C SER A 408 -3.84 -19.44 -17.11
N GLU A 409 -3.41 -18.59 -16.18
CA GLU A 409 -4.34 -17.83 -15.34
C GLU A 409 -4.90 -16.63 -16.09
N THR A 410 -6.16 -16.31 -15.84
CA THR A 410 -6.78 -15.12 -16.46
C THR A 410 -6.31 -13.89 -15.71
N LEU A 411 -5.56 -13.00 -16.38
CA LEU A 411 -5.04 -11.79 -15.76
C LEU A 411 -6.09 -10.69 -15.59
N VAL A 412 -7.06 -10.62 -16.50
CA VAL A 412 -8.13 -9.61 -16.51
C VAL A 412 -9.42 -10.33 -16.88
N ASN A 413 -10.50 -10.03 -16.15
CA ASN A 413 -11.81 -10.61 -16.40
C ASN A 413 -12.56 -9.92 -17.56
N PHE A 414 -11.83 -9.34 -18.52
CA PHE A 414 -12.41 -8.70 -19.68
C PHE A 414 -12.50 -9.68 -20.85
N ASN A 415 -13.71 -10.02 -21.24
CA ASN A 415 -14.00 -10.79 -22.43
C ASN A 415 -15.29 -10.33 -23.08
N TRP A 416 -15.12 -9.61 -24.17
CA TRP A 416 -16.20 -9.14 -25.03
C TRP A 416 -17.16 -10.24 -25.49
N TYR A 417 -16.64 -11.38 -25.91
CA TYR A 417 -17.43 -12.46 -26.50
C TYR A 417 -18.36 -13.14 -25.50
N THR A 418 -17.99 -13.10 -24.21
CA THR A 418 -18.80 -13.63 -23.11
C THR A 418 -19.59 -12.54 -22.37
N GLY A 419 -19.34 -11.26 -22.67
CA GLY A 419 -19.99 -10.12 -22.03
C GLY A 419 -19.45 -9.79 -20.63
N ASN A 420 -18.30 -10.35 -20.24
CA ASN A 420 -17.61 -9.95 -19.02
C ASN A 420 -16.71 -8.75 -19.32
N LEU A 421 -16.83 -7.68 -18.57
CA LEU A 421 -16.25 -6.38 -18.93
C LEU A 421 -15.51 -5.73 -17.78
N ASP A 422 -15.24 -6.52 -16.74
CA ASP A 422 -14.40 -6.08 -15.66
C ASP A 422 -12.98 -5.83 -16.21
N PRO A 423 -12.53 -4.56 -16.33
CA PRO A 423 -11.19 -4.28 -16.82
C PRO A 423 -10.15 -4.49 -15.72
N HIS A 424 -10.56 -4.73 -14.47
CA HIS A 424 -9.66 -4.85 -13.34
C HIS A 424 -8.87 -6.16 -13.43
N PRO A 425 -7.60 -6.14 -12.99
CA PRO A 425 -6.81 -7.34 -12.94
C PRO A 425 -7.38 -8.27 -11.87
N THR A 426 -7.33 -9.57 -12.15
CA THR A 426 -7.59 -10.59 -11.14
C THR A 426 -6.45 -10.63 -10.12
N THR A 427 -6.56 -11.47 -9.10
CA THR A 427 -5.42 -11.77 -8.20
C THR A 427 -4.15 -12.14 -8.98
N ALA A 428 -4.26 -12.93 -10.06
CA ALA A 428 -3.10 -13.27 -10.91
C ALA A 428 -2.58 -12.06 -11.71
N GLY A 429 -3.46 -11.17 -12.15
CA GLY A 429 -3.08 -9.89 -12.77
C GLY A 429 -2.33 -8.99 -11.79
N HIS A 430 -2.79 -8.86 -10.55
CA HIS A 430 -2.10 -8.10 -9.50
C HIS A 430 -0.74 -8.69 -9.15
N GLU A 431 -0.62 -10.02 -9.08
CA GLU A 431 0.67 -10.69 -8.92
C GLU A 431 1.64 -10.34 -10.06
N LEU A 432 1.16 -10.34 -11.31
CA LEU A 432 2.01 -9.95 -12.45
C LEU A 432 2.45 -8.48 -12.36
N ILE A 433 1.55 -7.56 -11.97
CA ILE A 433 1.90 -6.14 -11.74
C ILE A 433 3.01 -6.03 -10.68
N PHE A 434 2.88 -6.76 -9.57
CA PHE A 434 3.91 -6.82 -8.53
C PHE A 434 5.25 -7.32 -9.08
N GLN A 435 5.27 -8.37 -9.92
CA GLN A 435 6.50 -8.82 -10.56
C GLN A 435 7.09 -7.76 -11.50
N CYS A 436 6.27 -6.95 -12.18
CA CYS A 436 6.76 -5.82 -12.96
C CYS A 436 7.44 -4.77 -12.06
N GLN A 437 6.90 -4.50 -10.87
CA GLN A 437 7.48 -3.53 -9.93
C GLN A 437 8.85 -3.96 -9.40
N LYS A 438 9.03 -5.26 -9.12
CA LYS A 438 10.34 -5.81 -8.74
C LYS A 438 11.40 -5.66 -9.83
N ASN A 439 10.96 -5.61 -11.09
CA ASN A 439 11.82 -5.50 -12.27
C ASN A 439 11.78 -4.08 -12.87
N ALA A 440 11.24 -3.10 -12.16
CA ALA A 440 11.09 -1.75 -12.67
C ALA A 440 12.46 -1.10 -12.93
N VAL A 441 12.55 -0.31 -14.00
CA VAL A 441 13.80 0.32 -14.45
C VAL A 441 13.60 1.80 -14.68
N PHE A 442 14.68 2.57 -14.57
CA PHE A 442 14.69 3.94 -15.10
C PHE A 442 14.60 3.90 -16.62
N TYR A 443 13.85 4.85 -17.18
CA TYR A 443 13.77 5.07 -18.62
C TYR A 443 14.66 6.22 -19.08
#